data_AF-A0A3N2D6X0-F1
#
_entry.id   AF-A0A3N2D6X0-F1
#
_cell.length_a   1.000
_cell.length_b   1.000
_cell.length_c   1.000
_cell.angle_alpha   90.00
_cell.angle_beta   90.00
_cell.angle_gamma   90.00
#
_symmetry.space_group_name_H-M   'P 1'
#
loop_
_entity.id
_entity.type
_entity.pdbx_description
1 polymer ?
#
loop_
_entity_poly.entity_id
_entity_poly.type
_entity_poly.pdbx_seq_one_letter_code
_entity_poly.pdbx_strand_id
1 'polypeptide(L)'
;MTATADVPTRNVRGGLGFWGALLIVFVALKFGGVIAWPWWLVILFPLLAPVALALIWAALLVALALVVGAVREATIRRTAKKFSTRAGAR
;
A
#
# COMPACT_ATOMS: atom_id res chain seq x y z
N MET A 1 30.02 -9.98 -44.75
CA MET A 1 29.52 -8.71 -44.18
C MET A 1 28.51 -9.05 -43.09
N THR A 2 28.97 -9.32 -41.87
CA THR A 2 28.12 -9.68 -40.73
C THR A 2 27.77 -8.41 -39.96
N ALA A 3 26.51 -8.02 -40.00
CA ALA A 3 25.96 -6.95 -39.17
C ALA A 3 26.15 -7.33 -37.70
N THR A 4 26.94 -6.55 -36.98
CA THR A 4 27.11 -6.69 -35.53
C THR A 4 25.78 -6.41 -34.87
N ALA A 5 25.25 -7.40 -34.15
CA ALA A 5 24.07 -7.25 -33.32
C ALA A 5 24.30 -6.14 -32.30
N ASP A 6 23.42 -5.13 -32.31
CA ASP A 6 23.32 -4.16 -31.24
C ASP A 6 22.80 -4.89 -29.99
N VAL A 7 23.68 -5.07 -29.01
CA VAL A 7 23.30 -5.68 -27.74
C VAL A 7 22.58 -4.60 -26.95
N PRO A 8 21.32 -4.80 -26.54
CA PRO A 8 20.63 -3.79 -25.75
C PRO A 8 21.41 -3.58 -24.45
N THR A 9 22.05 -2.42 -24.34
CA THR A 9 22.64 -1.94 -23.09
C THR A 9 21.49 -1.66 -22.15
N ARG A 10 21.18 -2.64 -21.31
CA ARG A 10 20.20 -2.48 -20.24
C ARG A 10 20.73 -1.40 -19.31
N ASN A 11 20.24 -0.18 -19.50
CA ASN A 11 20.41 0.91 -18.56
C ASN A 11 19.75 0.48 -17.25
N VAL A 12 20.51 -0.16 -16.36
CA VAL A 12 20.09 -0.45 -15.00
C VAL A 12 20.01 0.89 -14.29
N ARG A 13 18.82 1.50 -14.31
CA ARG A 13 18.50 2.69 -13.51
C ARG A 13 18.42 2.28 -12.04
N GLY A 14 19.58 2.01 -11.44
CA GLY A 14 19.78 1.79 -10.02
C GLY A 14 19.69 3.11 -9.27
N GLY A 15 18.53 3.76 -9.32
CA GLY A 15 18.26 4.97 -8.56
C GLY A 15 17.91 4.56 -7.14
N LEU A 16 18.68 5.07 -6.17
CA LEU A 16 18.32 5.01 -4.76
C LEU A 16 16.92 5.61 -4.61
N GLY A 17 15.90 4.77 -4.48
CA GLY A 17 14.51 5.24 -4.44
C GLY A 17 14.29 6.22 -3.29
N PHE A 18 13.20 6.97 -3.32
CA PHE A 18 12.82 7.90 -2.24
C PHE A 18 12.98 7.28 -0.85
N TRP A 19 12.62 6.00 -0.70
CA TRP A 19 12.79 5.21 0.51
C TRP A 19 14.25 4.94 0.91
N GLY A 20 15.13 4.67 -0.06
CA GLY A 20 16.56 4.52 0.18
C GLY A 20 17.21 5.84 0.60
N ALA A 21 16.79 6.95 0.01
CA ALA A 21 17.28 8.28 0.40
C ALA A 21 16.82 8.64 1.82
N LEU A 22 15.55 8.36 2.16
CA LEU A 22 15.01 8.59 3.50
C LEU A 22 15.71 7.73 4.56
N LEU A 23 16.03 6.48 4.24
CA LEU A 23 16.84 5.59 5.09
C LEU A 23 18.20 6.23 5.40
N ILE A 24 18.91 6.71 4.38
CA ILE A 24 20.23 7.35 4.55
C ILE A 24 20.12 8.64 5.38
N VAL A 25 19.10 9.48 5.14
CA VAL A 25 18.86 10.72 5.92
C VAL A 25 18.60 10.41 7.40
N PHE A 26 17.81 9.38 7.70
CA PHE A 26 17.53 8.98 9.09
C PHE A 26 18.80 8.48 9.80
N VAL A 27 19.63 7.70 9.10
CA VAL A 27 20.94 7.23 9.60
C VAL A 27 21.87 8.44 9.84
N ALA A 28 21.93 9.39 8.89
CA ALA A 28 22.76 10.58 9.03
C ALA A 28 22.34 11.48 10.22
N LEU A 29 21.05 11.71 10.43
CA LEU A 29 20.54 12.46 11.59
C LEU A 29 20.82 11.75 12.93
N LYS A 30 20.85 10.41 12.95
CA LYS A 30 21.21 9.63 14.15
C LYS A 30 22.67 9.82 14.54
N PHE A 31 23.58 9.77 13.57
CA PHE A 31 25.00 10.05 13.81
C PHE A 31 25.24 11.53 14.14
N GLY A 32 24.43 12.43 13.61
CA GLY A 32 24.43 13.85 13.98
C GLY A 32 23.93 14.16 15.40
N GLY A 33 23.55 13.15 16.20
CA GLY A 33 23.18 13.33 17.61
C GLY A 33 21.84 14.05 17.85
N VAL A 34 21.09 14.38 16.78
CA VAL A 34 19.79 15.08 16.86
C VAL A 34 18.73 14.20 17.54
N ILE A 35 18.90 12.87 17.50
CA ILE A 35 17.92 11.91 18.03
C ILE A 35 18.59 10.99 19.07
N ALA A 36 18.30 11.25 20.36
CA ALA A 36 18.78 10.48 21.52
C ALA A 36 18.11 9.10 21.70
N TRP A 37 17.44 8.58 20.67
CA TRP A 37 16.75 7.29 20.77
C TRP A 37 17.70 6.08 20.87
N PRO A 38 17.23 4.98 21.49
CA PRO A 38 17.99 3.73 21.53
C PRO A 38 18.21 3.20 20.10
N TRP A 39 19.43 2.71 19.87
CA TRP A 39 19.93 2.27 18.55
C TRP A 39 19.02 1.25 17.86
N TRP A 40 18.37 0.39 18.65
CA TRP A 40 17.44 -0.63 18.17
C TRP A 40 16.20 -0.04 17.48
N LEU A 41 15.64 1.07 17.98
CA LEU A 41 14.47 1.71 17.36
C LEU A 41 14.81 2.42 16.05
N VAL A 42 16.03 2.94 15.90
CA VAL A 42 16.44 3.71 14.71
C VAL A 42 16.67 2.82 13.50
N ILE A 43 17.10 1.58 13.68
CA ILE A 43 17.23 0.59 12.59
C ILE A 43 15.85 -0.01 12.25
N LEU A 44 15.01 -0.21 13.26
CA LEU A 44 13.69 -0.81 13.11
C LEU A 44 12.70 0.13 12.40
N PHE A 45 12.76 1.43 12.66
CA PHE A 45 11.82 2.42 12.12
C PHE A 45 11.82 2.53 10.58
N PRO A 46 12.96 2.68 9.89
CA PRO A 46 12.97 2.78 8.44
C PRO A 46 12.78 1.43 7.72
N LEU A 47 13.06 0.30 8.39
CA LEU A 47 12.78 -1.05 7.85
C LEU A 47 11.30 -1.41 7.95
N LEU A 48 10.63 -1.00 9.03
CA LEU A 48 9.19 -1.20 9.21
C LEU A 48 8.34 -0.08 8.63
N ALA A 49 8.86 1.11 8.34
CA ALA A 49 8.10 2.18 7.69
C ALA A 49 7.34 1.70 6.43
N PRO A 50 7.97 1.00 5.47
CA PRO A 50 7.23 0.45 4.32
C PRO A 50 6.24 -0.66 4.72
N VAL A 51 6.58 -1.49 5.72
CA VAL A 51 5.72 -2.59 6.20
C VAL A 51 4.48 -2.06 6.92
N ALA A 52 4.64 -1.08 7.79
CA ALA A 52 3.58 -0.40 8.52
C ALA A 52 2.66 0.36 7.55
N LEU A 53 3.24 1.06 6.56
CA LEU A 53 2.45 1.71 5.53
C LEU A 53 1.65 0.68 4.70
N ALA A 54 2.27 -0.43 4.32
CA ALA A 54 1.58 -1.52 3.62
C ALA A 54 0.45 -2.15 4.46
N LEU A 55 0.68 -2.35 5.77
CA LEU A 55 -0.34 -2.87 6.69
C LEU A 55 -1.52 -1.92 6.84
N ILE A 56 -1.28 -0.61 6.94
CA ILE A 56 -2.35 0.40 7.00
C ILE A 56 -3.20 0.36 5.72
N TRP A 57 -2.55 0.33 4.56
CA TRP A 57 -3.25 0.21 3.27
C TRP A 57 -4.03 -1.10 3.14
N ALA A 58 -3.45 -2.23 3.55
CA ALA A 58 -4.13 -3.51 3.54
C ALA A 58 -5.36 -3.51 4.45
N ALA A 59 -5.24 -2.96 5.67
CA ALA A 59 -6.35 -2.84 6.61
C ALA A 59 -7.49 -1.96 6.05
N LEU A 60 -7.15 -0.84 5.41
CA LEU A 60 -8.12 0.04 4.73
C LEU A 60 -8.87 -0.67 3.61
N LEU A 61 -8.16 -1.43 2.77
CA LEU A 61 -8.78 -2.18 1.66
C LEU A 61 -9.72 -3.28 2.18
N VAL A 62 -9.31 -4.00 3.22
CA VAL A 62 -10.15 -5.01 3.86
C VAL A 62 -11.39 -4.37 4.48
N ALA A 63 -11.24 -3.28 5.23
CA ALA A 63 -12.36 -2.55 5.80
C ALA A 63 -13.35 -2.07 4.72
N LEU A 64 -12.84 -1.52 3.62
CA LEU A 64 -13.66 -1.10 2.48
C LEU A 64 -14.40 -2.29 1.85
N ALA A 65 -13.73 -3.42 1.65
CA ALA A 65 -14.34 -4.63 1.09
C ALA A 65 -15.47 -5.17 1.98
N LEU A 66 -15.27 -5.19 3.30
CA LEU A 66 -16.28 -5.62 4.27
C LEU A 66 -17.50 -4.69 4.25
N VAL A 67 -17.28 -3.38 4.24
CA VAL A 67 -18.37 -2.38 4.15
C VAL A 67 -19.14 -2.55 2.84
N VAL A 68 -18.45 -2.68 1.72
CA VAL A 68 -19.08 -2.89 0.41
C VAL A 68 -19.87 -4.20 0.38
N GLY A 69 -19.35 -5.28 0.97
CA GLY A 69 -20.06 -6.56 1.12
C GLY A 69 -21.35 -6.40 1.92
N ALA A 70 -21.27 -5.79 3.10
CA ALA A 70 -22.43 -5.55 3.95
C ALA A 70 -23.49 -4.66 3.26
N VAL A 71 -23.05 -3.65 2.51
CA VAL A 71 -23.96 -2.76 1.75
C VAL A 71 -24.63 -3.49 0.59
N ARG A 72 -23.92 -4.41 -0.10
CA ARG A 72 -24.51 -5.24 -1.18
C ARG A 72 -25.64 -6.11 -0.65
N GLU A 73 -25.45 -6.74 0.51
CA GLU A 73 -26.48 -7.56 1.16
C GLU A 73 -27.70 -6.74 1.61
N ALA A 74 -27.47 -5.53 2.14
CA ALA A 74 -28.53 -4.61 2.50
C ALA A 74 -29.34 -4.11 1.29
N THR A 75 -28.70 -4.02 0.12
CA THR A 75 -29.34 -3.53 -1.12
C THR A 75 -30.29 -4.58 -1.69
N ILE A 76 -29.89 -5.86 -1.75
CA ILE A 76 -30.70 -6.94 -2.32
C ILE A 76 -32.01 -7.15 -1.53
N ARG A 77 -31.96 -7.03 -0.20
CA ARG A 77 -33.15 -7.20 0.67
C ARG A 77 -34.20 -6.11 0.47
N ARG A 78 -33.79 -4.88 0.12
CA ARG A 78 -34.73 -3.77 -0.11
C ARG A 78 -35.52 -3.95 -1.39
N THR A 79 -34.89 -4.46 -2.44
CA THR A 79 -35.55 -4.69 -3.73
C THR A 79 -36.57 -5.82 -3.61
N ALA A 80 -36.24 -6.91 -2.90
CA ALA A 80 -37.13 -8.05 -2.71
C ALA A 80 -38.46 -7.69 -2.01
N LYS A 81 -38.42 -6.86 -0.94
CA LYS A 81 -39.66 -6.41 -0.26
C LYS A 81 -40.53 -5.51 -1.14
N LYS A 82 -39.92 -4.68 -1.99
CA LYS A 82 -40.64 -3.72 -2.84
C LYS A 82 -41.45 -4.40 -3.95
N PHE A 83 -40.98 -5.56 -4.43
CA PHE A 83 -41.70 -6.36 -5.42
C PHE A 83 -42.89 -7.13 -4.84
N SER A 84 -42.81 -7.58 -3.58
CA SER A 84 -43.92 -8.28 -2.91
C SER A 84 -45.17 -7.39 -2.72
N THR A 85 -44.98 -6.12 -2.34
CA THR A 85 -46.11 -5.19 -2.13
C THR A 85 -46.83 -4.81 -3.43
N ARG A 86 -46.14 -4.82 -4.58
CA ARG A 86 -46.79 -4.58 -5.88
C ARG A 86 -47.48 -5.82 -6.46
N ALA A 87 -47.04 -7.02 -6.09
CA ALA A 87 -47.61 -8.26 -6.58
C ALA A 87 -48.91 -8.65 -5.87
N GLY A 88 -49.08 -8.33 -4.58
CA GLY A 88 -50.31 -8.59 -3.82
C GLY A 88 -51.42 -7.54 -3.97
N ALA A 89 -51.21 -6.52 -4.80
CA ALA A 89 -52.17 -5.44 -5.04
C ALA A 89 -52.90 -5.55 -6.41
N ARG A 90 -52.83 -6.71 -7.05
CA ARG A 90 -53.53 -7.02 -8.31
C ARG A 90 -54.35 -8.29 -8.18
#